data_AF-A0A353RDU6-F1
#
_entry.id   AF-A0A353RDU6-F1
#
_cell.length_a   1.000
_cell.length_b   1.000
_cell.length_c   1.000
_cell.angle_alpha   90.00
_cell.angle_beta   90.00
_cell.angle_gamma   90.00
#
_symmetry.space_group_name_H-M   'P 1'
#
loop_
_entity.id
_entity.type
_entity.pdbx_description
1 polymer ?
#
loop_
_entity_poly.entity_id
_entity_poly.type
_entity_poly.pdbx_seq_one_letter_code
_entity_poly.pdbx_strand_id
1 'polypeptide(L)' 'AGVVFSGRSPDDRIVEMMEIPAHPWFFGSQFHPEFRSRPNRPHPLFQGLIGAAKEFKSRNNEQLKLD' A
#
# COMPACT_ATOMS: atom_id res chain seq x y z
N ALA A 1 -13.91 -12.33 6.04
CA ALA A 1 -13.63 -10.93 6.42
C ALA A 1 -12.15 -10.80 6.73
N GLY A 2 -11.49 -9.69 6.36
CA GLY A 2 -10.03 -9.50 6.55
C GLY A 2 -9.53 -8.08 6.30
N VAL A 3 -10.43 -7.09 6.28
CA VAL A 3 -10.09 -5.68 6.14
C VAL A 3 -9.87 -5.06 7.52
N VAL A 4 -8.89 -4.17 7.63
CA VAL A 4 -8.58 -3.39 8.83
C VAL A 4 -8.75 -1.92 8.49
N PHE A 5 -9.53 -1.19 9.29
CA PHE A 5 -9.66 0.27 9.18
C PHE A 5 -8.53 0.91 10.00
N SER A 6 -7.38 1.13 9.36
CA SER A 6 -6.13 1.56 10.00
C SER A 6 -6.02 3.06 10.23
N GLY A 7 -6.92 3.86 9.63
CA GLY A 7 -6.95 5.31 9.80
C GLY A 7 -8.38 5.82 9.90
N ARG A 8 -8.60 6.74 10.84
CA ARG A 8 -9.89 7.40 11.06
C ARG A 8 -9.71 8.88 11.30
N SER A 9 -10.77 9.65 11.09
CA SER A 9 -10.82 11.07 11.43
C SER A 9 -10.59 11.26 12.94
N PRO A 10 -10.15 12.45 13.40
CA PRO A 10 -9.89 12.70 14.82
C PRO A 10 -11.09 12.49 15.75
N ASP A 11 -12.31 12.54 15.20
CA ASP A 11 -13.57 12.28 15.90
C ASP A 11 -14.07 10.82 15.76
N ASP A 12 -13.28 9.94 15.16
CA ASP A 12 -13.52 8.50 14.95
C ASP A 12 -14.73 8.17 14.04
N ARG A 13 -15.32 9.17 13.35
CA ARG A 13 -16.56 8.99 12.56
C ARG A 13 -16.33 8.56 11.12
N ILE A 14 -15.20 8.93 10.54
CA ILE A 14 -14.88 8.68 9.13
C ILE A 14 -13.69 7.75 9.07
N VAL A 15 -13.81 6.67 8.28
CA VAL A 15 -12.66 5.84 7.93
C VAL A 15 -11.88 6.54 6.83
N GLU A 16 -10.63 6.87 7.13
CA GLU A 16 -9.73 7.58 6.23
C GLU A 16 -8.78 6.63 5.49
N MET A 17 -8.46 5.48 6.11
CA MET A 17 -7.55 4.48 5.55
C MET A 17 -8.00 3.05 5.87
N MET A 18 -7.74 2.15 4.93
CA MET A 18 -7.98 0.72 5.11
C MET A 18 -6.89 -0.16 4.49
N GLU A 19 -6.69 -1.32 5.07
CA GLU A 19 -5.67 -2.30 4.69
C GLU A 19 -6.26 -3.73 4.67
N ILE A 20 -5.63 -4.63 3.94
CA ILE A 20 -5.93 -6.07 3.98
C ILE A 20 -4.63 -6.79 4.36
N PRO A 21 -4.45 -7.19 5.64
CA PRO A 21 -3.19 -7.78 6.12
C PRO A 21 -2.77 -9.07 5.40
N ALA A 22 -3.74 -9.80 4.85
CA ALA A 22 -3.46 -11.02 4.09
C ALA A 22 -2.90 -10.74 2.68
N HIS A 23 -2.98 -9.50 2.19
CA HIS A 23 -2.43 -9.10 0.90
C HIS A 23 -1.05 -8.46 1.09
N PRO A 24 -0.01 -8.83 0.33
CA PRO A 24 1.37 -8.39 0.55
C PRO A 24 1.54 -6.86 0.51
N TRP A 25 0.69 -6.17 -0.26
CA TRP A 25 0.59 -4.71 -0.22
C TRP A 25 -0.80 -4.27 -0.68
N PHE A 26 -1.70 -3.99 0.26
CA PHE A 26 -3.02 -3.43 -0.02
C PHE A 26 -3.25 -2.23 0.89
N PHE A 27 -3.49 -1.07 0.27
CA PHE A 27 -3.75 0.17 0.98
C PHE A 27 -4.79 0.98 0.21
N GLY A 28 -5.81 1.46 0.92
CA GLY A 28 -6.79 2.42 0.41
C GLY A 28 -6.86 3.65 1.30
N SER A 29 -6.94 4.83 0.70
CA SER A 29 -7.13 6.10 1.41
C SER A 29 -8.19 6.97 0.73
N GLN A 30 -8.87 7.79 1.52
CA GLN A 30 -9.78 8.83 1.00
C GLN A 30 -9.04 10.11 0.56
N PHE A 31 -7.87 10.37 1.15
CA PHE A 31 -7.06 11.54 0.80
C PHE A 31 -6.17 11.31 -0.43
N HIS A 32 -5.60 12.42 -0.93
CA HIS A 32 -4.76 12.48 -2.13
C HIS A 32 -3.26 12.61 -1.81
N PRO A 33 -2.51 11.50 -1.58
CA PRO A 33 -1.08 11.54 -1.28
C PRO A 33 -0.22 12.10 -2.42
N GLU A 34 -0.72 12.11 -3.65
CA GLU A 34 -0.05 12.65 -4.84
C GLU A 34 0.30 14.13 -4.71
N PHE A 35 -0.55 14.94 -4.08
CA PHE A 35 -0.30 16.37 -3.92
C PHE A 35 0.88 16.66 -2.97
N ARG A 36 1.23 15.70 -2.10
CA ARG A 36 2.35 15.81 -1.16
C ARG A 36 3.62 15.11 -1.63
N SER A 37 3.57 14.34 -2.72
CA SER A 37 4.74 13.69 -3.31
C SER A 37 5.65 14.71 -4.02
N ARG A 38 6.97 14.51 -3.97
CA ARG A 38 7.96 15.34 -4.69
C ARG A 38 8.99 14.44 -5.41
N PRO A 39 9.61 14.88 -6.51
CA PRO A 39 10.58 14.07 -7.25
C PRO A 39 11.74 13.54 -6.38
N ASN A 40 12.29 14.38 -5.51
CA ASN A 40 13.38 14.04 -4.59
C ASN A 40 12.91 13.49 -3.23
N ARG A 41 11.60 13.47 -2.98
CA ARG A 41 11.00 12.95 -1.75
C ARG A 41 9.61 12.38 -2.07
N PRO A 42 9.55 11.17 -2.65
CA PRO A 42 8.27 10.59 -3.02
C PRO A 42 7.48 10.24 -1.76
N HIS A 43 6.15 10.30 -1.86
CA HIS A 43 5.29 9.93 -0.74
C HIS A 43 5.53 8.46 -0.34
N PRO A 44 5.58 8.12 0.96
CA PRO A 44 5.86 6.75 1.42
C PRO A 44 4.93 5.69 0.83
N LEU A 45 3.65 6.02 0.63
CA LEU A 45 2.68 5.10 0.01
C LEU A 45 3.05 4.68 -1.41
N PHE A 46 3.57 5.60 -2.23
CA PHE A 46 4.00 5.27 -3.59
C PHE A 46 5.33 4.52 -3.58
N GLN A 47 6.27 4.89 -2.69
CA GLN A 47 7.51 4.14 -2.52
C GLN A 47 7.23 2.68 -2.10
N GLY A 48 6.33 2.49 -1.14
CA GLY A 48 5.90 1.18 -0.67
C GLY A 48 5.25 0.34 -1.77
N LEU A 49 4.34 0.95 -2.56
CA LEU A 49 3.70 0.27 -3.69
C LEU A 49 4.71 -0.25 -4.72
N ILE A 50 5.66 0.59 -5.13
CA ILE A 50 6.68 0.19 -6.11
C ILE A 50 7.63 -0.85 -5.51
N GLY A 51 7.99 -0.73 -4.23
CA GLY A 51 8.79 -1.73 -3.51
C GLY A 51 8.10 -3.10 -3.51
N ALA A 52 6.84 -3.15 -3.10
CA ALA A 52 6.05 -4.37 -3.08
C ALA A 52 5.87 -4.97 -4.48
N ALA A 53 5.65 -4.15 -5.52
CA ALA A 53 5.57 -4.61 -6.90
C ALA A 53 6.89 -5.24 -7.38
N LYS A 54 8.03 -4.65 -7.01
CA LYS A 54 9.36 -5.20 -7.32
C LYS A 54 9.59 -6.55 -6.64
N GLU A 55 9.24 -6.67 -5.36
CA GLU A 55 9.34 -7.93 -4.62
C GLU A 55 8.42 -9.01 -5.20
N PHE A 56 7.17 -8.66 -5.52
CA PHE A 56 6.22 -9.56 -6.16
C PHE A 56 6.77 -10.11 -7.49
N LYS A 57 7.34 -9.23 -8.33
CA LYS A 57 7.99 -9.63 -9.58
C LYS A 57 9.17 -10.58 -9.33
N SER A 58 10.01 -10.32 -8.31
CA SER A 58 11.14 -11.19 -7.98
C SER A 58 10.67 -12.59 -7.61
N ARG A 59 9.69 -12.70 -6.71
CA ARG A 59 9.13 -14.00 -6.26
C ARG A 59 8.55 -14.80 -7.42
N ASN A 60 7.78 -14.15 -8.30
CA ASN A 60 7.20 -14.84 -9.46
C ASN A 60 8.28 -15.34 -10.43
N ASN A 61 9.34 -14.55 -10.64
CA ASN A 61 10.45 -14.96 -11.49
C ASN A 61 11.25 -16.13 -10.89
N GLU A 62 11.34 -16.23 -9.56
CA GLU A 62 11.97 -17.36 -8.88
C GLU A 62 11.12 -18.62 -9.02
N GLN A 63 9.79 -18.51 -8.84
CA GLN A 63 8.86 -19.62 -9.04
C GLN A 63 8.97 -20.18 -10.47
N LEU A 64 8.95 -19.32 -11.49
CA LEU A 64 9.09 -19.72 -12.90
C LEU A 64 10.42 -20.41 -13.25
N LYS A 65 11.45 -20.30 -12.41
CA LYS A 65 12.74 -20.99 -12.61
C LYS A 65 12.79 -22.34 -11.91
N LEU A 66 11.91 -22.56 -10.94
CA LEU A 66 11.79 -23.80 -10.18
C LEU A 66 10.82 -24.78 -10.85
N ASP A 67 9.88 -24.26 -11.63
CA ASP A 67 8.98 -24.98 -12.52
C ASP A 67 9.66 -25.35 -13.85
#